data_AF-A0A7C6BP27-F1
#
_entry.id   AF-A0A7C6BP27-F1
#
_cell.length_a   1.000
_cell.length_b   1.000
_cell.length_c   1.000
_cell.angle_alpha   90.00
_cell.angle_beta   90.00
_cell.angle_gamma   90.00
#
_symmetry.space_group_name_H-M   'P 1'
#
loop_
_entity.id
_entity.type
_entity.pdbx_description
1 polymer ?
#
loop_
_entity_poly.entity_id
_entity_poly.type
_entity_poly.pdbx_seq_one_letter_code
_entity_poly.pdbx_strand_id
1 'polypeptide(L)'
;MAAAQAADVEAQVGQVHMRDIMYEGFSRAMYDIQKSTGLGFGFAGVDTRRLNQILRYNWSGRMFSQRVWHNSNVTARTLAQALTECVMQGKTSKATFDELMEQAQGSRFAANRLLRTETNYISNQATAEAYEQAGITHYRYMAVLDGRTSRICQEKDGNEYPLSEKEVGVNYPPLHPWCRSSVAPVIDGQNLSQMKRWARDPVTGEEMKVPRDMSYKEWLEMMEGQHGKDRVQVSVKAIRNRAADKRQYERYADIIGAKELPKTLEGFQNIKYNEPEKWHLLKGYVGGVRKGDLSALTGFAHYQSVAEEVTQTLVGAVTSDGLEIKGFETHFVDRLIGSYGQKREGVSVNDALNAVSKPSEIRDTSHGGLPSRTYKGFNANVTLNSETGRLVQANPARRKKT
;
A
#
# COMPACT_ATOMS: atom_id res chain seq x y z
N MET A 1 28.41 1.53 27.45
CA MET A 1 28.76 2.84 26.86
C MET A 1 27.72 3.37 25.89
N ALA A 2 27.27 2.61 24.87
CA ALA A 2 26.27 3.10 23.89
C ALA A 2 24.91 3.54 24.52
N ALA A 3 24.41 2.82 25.52
CA ALA A 3 23.15 3.16 26.21
C ALA A 3 23.23 4.47 27.03
N ALA A 4 24.41 4.81 27.57
CA ALA A 4 24.61 6.05 28.34
C ALA A 4 24.69 7.27 27.42
N GLN A 5 25.43 7.18 26.31
CA GLN A 5 25.44 8.21 25.26
C GLN A 5 24.07 8.41 24.61
N ALA A 6 23.27 7.36 24.49
CA ALA A 6 21.91 7.43 23.94
C ALA A 6 20.91 8.13 24.89
N ALA A 7 21.07 7.94 26.21
CA ALA A 7 20.29 8.66 27.23
C ALA A 7 20.67 10.15 27.30
N ASP A 8 21.96 10.48 27.15
CA ASP A 8 22.43 11.87 27.15
C ASP A 8 21.91 12.67 25.94
N VAL A 9 21.83 12.04 24.75
CA VAL A 9 21.31 12.71 23.55
C VAL A 9 19.78 12.82 23.56
N GLU A 10 19.07 11.87 24.18
CA GLU A 10 17.64 12.04 24.51
C GLU A 10 17.42 13.28 25.39
N ALA A 11 18.23 13.43 26.45
CA ALA A 11 18.11 14.54 27.38
C ALA A 11 18.46 15.90 26.76
N GLN A 12 19.46 15.94 25.86
CA GLN A 12 19.99 17.20 25.34
C GLN A 12 19.29 17.73 24.08
N VAL A 13 18.83 16.89 23.15
CA VAL A 13 18.29 17.39 21.88
C VAL A 13 16.91 16.83 21.54
N GLY A 14 16.67 15.53 21.79
CA GLY A 14 15.35 14.94 21.60
C GLY A 14 14.29 15.62 22.47
N GLN A 15 14.57 15.77 23.76
CA GLN A 15 13.68 16.47 24.67
C GLN A 15 13.53 17.96 24.32
N VAL A 16 14.60 18.65 23.87
CA VAL A 16 14.49 20.07 23.49
C VAL A 16 13.51 20.26 22.34
N HIS A 17 13.67 19.50 21.25
CA HIS A 17 12.75 19.56 20.11
C HIS A 17 11.30 19.18 20.49
N MET A 18 11.12 18.16 21.32
CA MET A 18 9.80 17.75 21.81
C MET A 18 9.15 18.83 22.68
N ARG A 19 9.95 19.59 23.45
CA ARG A 19 9.46 20.77 24.19
C ARG A 19 8.99 21.86 23.22
N ASP A 20 9.76 22.13 22.17
CA ASP A 20 9.38 23.14 21.17
C ASP A 20 8.06 22.78 20.47
N ILE A 21 7.89 21.52 20.05
CA ILE A 21 6.61 21.04 19.48
C ILE A 21 5.47 21.22 20.47
N MET A 22 5.70 20.96 21.76
CA MET A 22 4.68 21.13 22.79
C MET A 22 4.28 22.60 22.93
N TYR A 23 5.25 23.52 23.04
CA TYR A 23 4.97 24.95 23.18
C TYR A 23 4.33 25.54 21.93
N GLU A 24 4.82 25.20 20.74
CA GLU A 24 4.26 25.64 19.46
C GLU A 24 2.85 25.07 19.27
N GLY A 25 2.67 23.77 19.49
CA GLY A 25 1.38 23.10 19.37
C GLY A 25 0.33 23.66 20.32
N PHE A 26 0.71 23.95 21.57
CA PHE A 26 -0.16 24.59 22.56
C PHE A 26 -0.52 26.00 22.12
N SER A 27 0.48 26.83 21.77
CA SER A 27 0.25 28.22 21.38
C SER A 27 -0.63 28.32 20.14
N ARG A 28 -0.41 27.43 19.16
CA ARG A 28 -1.22 27.34 17.96
C ARG A 28 -2.65 26.90 18.25
N ALA A 29 -2.84 25.88 19.10
CA ALA A 29 -4.18 25.44 19.49
C ALA A 29 -4.94 26.56 20.20
N MET A 30 -4.30 27.29 21.11
CA MET A 30 -4.89 28.44 21.79
C MET A 30 -5.25 29.55 20.81
N TYR A 31 -4.34 29.89 19.89
CA TYR A 31 -4.60 30.86 18.83
C TYR A 31 -5.80 30.45 17.96
N ASP A 32 -5.87 29.18 17.55
CA ASP A 32 -6.97 28.67 16.73
C ASP A 32 -8.32 28.70 17.50
N ILE A 33 -8.32 28.43 18.81
CA ILE A 33 -9.51 28.55 19.66
C ILE A 33 -9.95 30.01 19.77
N GLN A 34 -9.03 30.92 20.12
CA GLN A 34 -9.34 32.35 20.24
C GLN A 34 -9.85 32.93 18.93
N LYS A 35 -9.21 32.56 17.81
CA LYS A 35 -9.62 32.99 16.47
C LYS A 35 -10.99 32.45 16.07
N SER A 36 -11.28 31.20 16.41
CA SER A 36 -12.56 30.57 16.03
C SER A 36 -13.73 31.03 16.91
N THR A 37 -13.48 31.33 18.19
CA THR A 37 -14.50 31.82 19.13
C THR A 37 -14.66 33.35 19.09
N GLY A 38 -13.64 34.07 18.63
CA GLY A 38 -13.57 35.53 18.75
C GLY A 38 -13.29 36.02 20.17
N LEU A 39 -13.02 35.11 21.11
CA LEU A 39 -12.79 35.43 22.52
C LEU A 39 -11.29 35.52 22.80
N GLY A 40 -10.84 36.68 23.27
CA GLY A 40 -9.50 36.84 23.83
C GLY A 40 -9.49 36.49 25.31
N PHE A 41 -8.70 35.48 25.70
CA PHE A 41 -8.55 35.09 27.10
C PHE A 41 -7.09 34.78 27.42
N GLY A 42 -6.68 35.06 28.66
CA GLY A 42 -5.34 34.76 29.14
C GLY A 42 -5.14 33.26 29.40
N PHE A 43 -3.91 32.80 29.29
CA PHE A 43 -3.52 31.43 29.61
C PHE A 43 -2.11 31.39 30.22
N ALA A 44 -1.84 30.40 31.06
CA ALA A 44 -0.58 30.31 31.79
C ALA A 44 0.57 29.71 30.94
N GLY A 45 0.23 29.11 29.80
CA GLY A 45 1.17 28.35 28.98
C GLY A 45 1.31 26.92 29.48
N VAL A 46 2.25 26.17 28.90
CA VAL A 46 2.50 24.78 29.32
C VAL A 46 3.40 24.77 30.56
N ASP A 47 2.91 24.24 31.67
CA ASP A 47 3.72 24.08 32.88
C ASP A 47 4.90 23.11 32.66
N THR A 48 6.09 23.51 33.13
CA THR A 48 7.32 22.73 32.96
C THR A 48 7.27 21.36 33.64
N ARG A 49 6.53 21.20 34.74
CA ARG A 49 6.36 19.88 35.37
C ARG A 49 5.46 19.00 34.51
N ARG A 50 4.34 19.54 34.03
CA ARG A 50 3.44 18.84 33.11
C ARG A 50 4.13 18.41 31.81
N LEU A 51 4.93 19.29 31.24
CA LEU A 51 5.78 19.01 30.07
C LEU A 51 6.72 17.84 30.32
N ASN A 52 7.47 17.86 31.44
CA ASN A 52 8.36 16.75 31.80
C ASN A 52 7.60 15.45 32.07
N GLN A 53 6.38 15.51 32.61
CA GLN A 53 5.53 14.35 32.78
C GLN A 53 5.15 13.74 31.42
N ILE A 54 4.70 14.55 30.47
CA ILE A 54 4.32 14.10 29.11
C ILE A 54 5.50 13.45 28.39
N LEU A 55 6.69 14.06 28.46
CA LEU A 55 7.91 13.54 27.83
C LEU A 55 8.39 12.23 28.44
N ARG A 56 8.16 12.03 29.75
CA ARG A 56 8.55 10.81 30.46
C ARG A 56 7.45 9.75 30.51
N TYR A 57 6.23 10.08 30.08
CA TYR A 57 5.10 9.17 30.17
C TYR A 57 5.21 8.05 29.14
N ASN A 58 5.10 6.81 29.62
CA ASN A 58 5.21 5.63 28.80
C ASN A 58 3.87 5.24 28.16
N TRP A 59 3.40 6.06 27.22
CA TRP A 59 2.07 5.88 26.61
C TRP A 59 1.95 4.63 25.72
N SER A 60 3.06 4.02 25.29
CA SER A 60 3.06 2.87 24.36
C SER A 60 3.70 1.60 24.93
N GLY A 61 4.00 1.57 26.23
CA GLY A 61 4.70 0.47 26.89
C GLY A 61 6.24 0.51 26.78
N ARG A 62 6.84 1.35 25.93
CA ARG A 62 8.28 1.71 25.99
C ARG A 62 8.53 3.21 25.86
N MET A 63 9.57 3.73 26.53
CA MET A 63 10.01 5.13 26.37
C MET A 63 10.55 5.41 24.96
N PHE A 64 10.49 6.68 24.52
CA PHE A 64 10.93 7.10 23.18
C PHE A 64 12.36 6.63 22.87
N SER A 65 13.30 6.89 23.77
CA SER A 65 14.68 6.42 23.67
C SER A 65 14.76 4.92 23.50
N GLN A 66 14.12 4.14 24.36
CA GLN A 66 14.12 2.69 24.24
C GLN A 66 13.52 2.20 22.92
N ARG A 67 12.54 2.91 22.33
CA ARG A 67 11.97 2.56 21.02
C ARG A 67 12.94 2.86 19.87
N VAL A 68 13.61 4.01 19.89
CA VAL A 68 14.54 4.46 18.84
C VAL A 68 15.87 3.70 18.91
N TRP A 69 16.42 3.54 20.11
CA TRP A 69 17.74 2.93 20.35
C TRP A 69 17.74 1.41 20.28
N HIS A 70 16.63 0.75 20.64
CA HIS A 70 16.53 -0.70 20.48
C HIS A 70 16.45 -1.11 19.00
N ASN A 71 16.14 -0.17 18.10
CA ASN A 71 15.97 -0.45 16.67
C ASN A 71 17.17 -0.08 15.80
N SER A 72 18.27 0.51 16.31
CA SER A 72 19.24 1.06 15.35
C SER A 72 20.68 1.31 15.83
N ASN A 73 21.61 0.90 14.97
CA ASN A 73 22.96 1.45 14.76
C ASN A 73 22.97 2.92 14.27
N VAL A 74 21.93 3.71 14.57
CA VAL A 74 21.79 5.12 14.17
C VAL A 74 22.30 5.99 15.32
N THR A 75 23.30 6.83 15.06
CA THR A 75 23.86 7.71 16.09
C THR A 75 22.83 8.74 16.53
N ALA A 76 22.65 8.82 17.84
CA ALA A 76 21.63 9.63 18.46
C ALA A 76 21.65 11.11 18.07
N ARG A 77 22.86 11.62 17.86
CA ARG A 77 23.14 13.00 17.49
C ARG A 77 22.55 13.38 16.13
N THR A 78 22.55 12.46 15.17
CA THR A 78 22.05 12.74 13.82
C THR A 78 20.54 12.94 13.82
N LEU A 79 19.79 12.07 14.52
CA LEU A 79 18.33 12.18 14.65
C LEU A 79 17.92 13.49 15.30
N ALA A 80 18.62 13.83 16.37
CA ALA A 80 18.49 15.07 17.12
C ALA A 80 18.71 16.32 16.24
N GLN A 81 19.77 16.35 15.44
CA GLN A 81 20.12 17.51 14.61
C GLN A 81 19.12 17.77 13.47
N ALA A 82 18.69 16.72 12.77
CA ALA A 82 17.69 16.83 11.70
C ALA A 82 16.34 17.34 12.20
N LEU A 83 15.97 17.00 13.44
CA LEU A 83 14.74 17.45 14.08
C LEU A 83 14.76 18.95 14.37
N THR A 84 15.88 19.46 14.87
CA THR A 84 16.10 20.89 15.09
C THR A 84 16.03 21.67 13.78
N GLU A 85 16.64 21.17 12.71
CA GLU A 85 16.63 21.82 11.39
C GLU A 85 15.23 21.88 10.76
N CYS A 86 14.42 20.83 10.92
CA CYS A 86 13.02 20.82 10.44
C CYS A 86 12.16 21.91 11.09
N VAL A 87 12.39 22.18 12.38
CA VAL A 87 11.65 23.20 13.14
C VAL A 87 12.16 24.61 12.86
N MET A 88 13.47 24.82 12.90
CA MET A 88 14.06 26.16 12.67
C MET A 88 13.72 26.72 11.28
N GLN A 89 13.53 25.85 10.29
CA GLN A 89 13.21 26.27 8.92
C GLN A 89 11.70 26.34 8.64
N GLY A 90 10.84 25.92 9.58
CA GLY A 90 9.39 25.79 9.35
C GLY A 90 9.03 24.85 8.20
N LYS A 91 9.99 24.03 7.77
CA LYS A 91 9.88 23.15 6.61
C LYS A 91 9.93 21.72 7.12
N THR A 92 8.82 20.99 6.90
CA THR A 92 8.86 19.53 6.75
C THR A 92 9.61 19.19 5.46
N SER A 93 10.90 19.50 5.41
CA SER A 93 11.70 19.36 4.22
C SER A 93 12.11 17.90 4.10
N LYS A 94 11.51 17.25 3.11
CA LYS A 94 11.89 15.92 2.62
C LYS A 94 13.41 15.75 2.49
N ALA A 95 14.18 16.82 2.23
CA ALA A 95 15.63 16.79 2.11
C ALA A 95 16.36 16.50 3.43
N THR A 96 16.03 17.20 4.52
CA THR A 96 16.56 16.95 5.87
C THR A 96 16.21 15.53 6.33
N PHE A 97 15.02 15.08 5.95
CA PHE A 97 14.56 13.73 6.16
C PHE A 97 15.39 12.71 5.35
N ASP A 98 15.64 12.97 4.07
CA ASP A 98 16.38 12.08 3.17
C ASP A 98 17.86 11.93 3.59
N GLU A 99 18.48 13.00 4.07
CA GLU A 99 19.87 13.06 4.56
C GLU A 99 20.05 12.28 5.89
N LEU A 100 19.12 12.46 6.85
CA LEU A 100 19.03 11.64 8.05
C LEU A 100 18.90 10.14 7.70
N MET A 101 18.09 9.87 6.68
CA MET A 101 17.74 8.53 6.28
C MET A 101 18.90 7.84 5.53
N GLU A 102 19.75 8.58 4.83
CA GLU A 102 20.97 8.07 4.19
C GLU A 102 21.97 7.52 5.21
N GLN A 103 22.13 8.21 6.34
CA GLN A 103 23.04 7.78 7.42
C GLN A 103 22.54 6.56 8.20
N ALA A 104 21.23 6.24 8.13
CA ALA A 104 20.61 5.23 8.98
C ALA A 104 20.70 3.76 8.50
N GLN A 105 21.45 3.49 7.41
CA GLN A 105 21.90 2.18 6.88
C GLN A 105 21.12 0.91 7.32
N GLY A 106 19.78 0.90 7.20
CA GLY A 106 18.93 -0.27 7.50
C GLY A 106 17.82 -0.04 8.54
N SER A 107 17.89 1.01 9.37
CA SER A 107 16.85 1.33 10.37
C SER A 107 15.90 2.47 9.94
N ARG A 108 16.01 2.92 8.69
CA ARG A 108 15.27 4.04 8.06
C ARG A 108 13.76 4.01 8.33
N PHE A 109 13.12 2.86 8.08
CA PHE A 109 11.67 2.75 8.22
C PHE A 109 11.22 2.76 9.69
N ALA A 110 12.02 2.15 10.57
CA ALA A 110 11.74 2.08 12.00
C ALA A 110 11.89 3.45 12.67
N ALA A 111 12.98 4.17 12.38
CA ALA A 111 13.23 5.51 12.91
C ALA A 111 12.14 6.51 12.47
N ASN A 112 11.77 6.52 11.18
CA ASN A 112 10.71 7.39 10.66
C ASN A 112 9.35 7.13 11.34
N ARG A 113 8.98 5.85 11.47
CA ARG A 113 7.75 5.45 12.14
C ARG A 113 7.69 5.99 13.56
N LEU A 114 8.77 5.82 14.32
CA LEU A 114 8.84 6.25 15.70
C LEU A 114 8.73 7.75 15.82
N LEU A 115 9.57 8.46 15.08
CA LEU A 115 9.60 9.90 15.11
C LEU A 115 8.21 10.50 14.84
N ARG A 116 7.58 10.10 13.74
CA ARG A 116 6.26 10.63 13.38
C ARG A 116 5.17 10.31 14.39
N THR A 117 5.24 9.12 14.98
CA THR A 117 4.24 8.70 15.98
C THR A 117 4.41 9.52 17.27
N GLU A 118 5.64 9.84 17.64
CA GLU A 118 5.97 10.59 18.86
C GLU A 118 5.69 12.08 18.70
N THR A 119 6.03 12.64 17.55
CA THR A 119 5.60 14.00 17.17
C THR A 119 4.07 14.11 17.21
N ASN A 120 3.34 13.14 16.64
CA ASN A 120 1.87 13.13 16.68
C ASN A 120 1.35 13.05 18.13
N TYR A 121 1.95 12.21 18.97
CA TYR A 121 1.62 12.13 20.40
C TYR A 121 1.79 13.48 21.10
N ILE A 122 2.96 14.11 20.96
CA ILE A 122 3.28 15.37 21.65
C ILE A 122 2.38 16.50 21.16
N SER A 123 2.19 16.64 19.84
CA SER A 123 1.30 17.67 19.29
C SER A 123 -0.13 17.49 19.80
N ASN A 124 -0.65 16.27 19.86
CA ASN A 124 -1.98 16.03 20.40
C ASN A 124 -2.05 16.23 21.92
N GLN A 125 -0.98 15.96 22.69
CA GLN A 125 -0.95 16.32 24.12
C GLN A 125 -0.94 17.84 24.31
N ALA A 126 -0.24 18.59 23.46
CA ALA A 126 -0.26 20.04 23.47
C ALA A 126 -1.67 20.60 23.23
N THR A 127 -2.39 20.00 22.27
CA THR A 127 -3.80 20.33 22.02
C THR A 127 -4.70 20.01 23.21
N ALA A 128 -4.49 18.87 23.89
CA ALA A 128 -5.29 18.52 25.07
C ALA A 128 -5.07 19.51 26.22
N GLU A 129 -3.83 19.91 26.46
CA GLU A 129 -3.48 20.90 27.48
C GLU A 129 -4.10 22.27 27.16
N ALA A 130 -4.09 22.68 25.89
CA ALA A 130 -4.76 23.89 25.44
C ALA A 130 -6.28 23.81 25.66
N TYR A 131 -6.90 22.66 25.39
CA TYR A 131 -8.34 22.47 25.60
C TYR A 131 -8.70 22.56 27.09
N GLU A 132 -7.90 21.94 27.95
CA GLU A 132 -8.10 21.98 29.41
C GLU A 132 -8.03 23.43 29.93
N GLN A 133 -7.01 24.20 29.53
CA GLN A 133 -6.87 25.61 29.96
C GLN A 133 -7.93 26.54 29.35
N ALA A 134 -8.42 26.23 28.15
CA ALA A 134 -9.50 26.97 27.50
C ALA A 134 -10.90 26.59 28.01
N GLY A 135 -11.01 25.63 28.95
CA GLY A 135 -12.30 25.18 29.50
C GLY A 135 -13.12 24.33 28.53
N ILE A 136 -12.49 23.74 27.51
CA ILE A 136 -13.15 22.83 26.57
C ILE A 136 -13.33 21.47 27.23
N THR A 137 -14.58 21.01 27.30
CA THR A 137 -14.94 19.77 27.99
C THR A 137 -15.01 18.55 27.08
N HIS A 138 -15.25 18.75 25.78
CA HIS A 138 -15.41 17.69 24.80
C HIS A 138 -14.55 17.94 23.56
N TYR A 139 -14.09 16.85 22.95
CA TYR A 139 -13.37 16.89 21.69
C TYR A 139 -13.98 15.91 20.70
N ARG A 140 -13.85 16.24 19.42
CA ARG A 140 -14.21 15.38 18.30
C ARG A 140 -12.96 14.76 17.70
N TYR A 141 -12.99 13.46 17.48
CA TYR A 141 -11.90 12.76 16.81
C TYR A 141 -11.96 13.03 15.29
N MET A 142 -10.84 13.50 14.71
CA MET A 142 -10.75 13.91 13.32
C MET A 142 -9.71 13.06 12.57
N ALA A 143 -10.16 12.06 11.82
CA ALA A 143 -9.34 11.29 10.90
C ALA A 143 -9.05 12.05 9.60
N VAL A 144 -8.05 11.61 8.84
CA VAL A 144 -7.81 12.16 7.50
C VAL A 144 -8.78 11.50 6.51
N LEU A 145 -9.44 12.29 5.66
CA LEU A 145 -10.33 11.79 4.62
C LEU A 145 -9.52 11.47 3.34
N ASP A 146 -8.89 10.30 3.30
CA ASP A 146 -8.18 9.79 2.14
C ASP A 146 -8.16 8.24 2.11
N GLY A 147 -7.65 7.66 1.01
CA GLY A 147 -7.51 6.20 0.86
C GLY A 147 -6.48 5.52 1.77
N ARG A 148 -5.71 6.27 2.58
CA ARG A 148 -4.64 5.74 3.44
C ARG A 148 -5.04 5.61 4.90
N THR A 149 -6.14 6.22 5.31
CA THR A 149 -6.61 6.15 6.71
C THR A 149 -6.92 4.72 7.12
N SER A 150 -6.50 4.37 8.33
CA SER A 150 -6.65 3.01 8.89
C SER A 150 -8.08 2.78 9.33
N ARG A 151 -8.54 1.53 9.28
CA ARG A 151 -9.90 1.16 9.71
C ARG A 151 -10.24 1.65 11.13
N ILE A 152 -9.30 1.50 12.06
CA ILE A 152 -9.47 1.95 13.46
C ILE A 152 -9.72 3.46 13.53
N CYS A 153 -8.97 4.27 12.76
CA CYS A 153 -9.19 5.72 12.71
C CYS A 153 -10.48 6.09 11.98
N GLN A 154 -10.88 5.33 10.95
CA GLN A 154 -12.14 5.55 10.23
C GLN A 154 -13.34 5.36 11.16
N GLU A 155 -13.32 4.31 11.99
CA GLU A 155 -14.39 3.98 12.94
C GLU A 155 -14.53 5.02 14.08
N LYS A 156 -13.45 5.79 14.34
CA LYS A 156 -13.44 6.82 15.39
C LYS A 156 -13.77 8.22 14.84
N ASP A 157 -13.69 8.45 13.54
CA ASP A 157 -13.90 9.76 12.93
C ASP A 157 -15.31 10.29 13.20
N GLY A 158 -15.40 11.54 13.66
CA GLY A 158 -16.67 12.18 13.97
C GLY A 158 -17.20 11.93 15.39
N ASN A 159 -16.70 10.91 16.10
CA ASN A 159 -17.12 10.63 17.47
C ASN A 159 -16.61 11.70 18.43
N GLU A 160 -17.45 12.06 19.39
CA GLU A 160 -17.14 13.01 20.45
C GLU A 160 -16.87 12.29 21.76
N TYR A 161 -15.91 12.77 22.52
CA TYR A 161 -15.51 12.20 23.80
C TYR A 161 -15.28 13.31 24.83
N PRO A 162 -15.58 13.06 26.11
CA PRO A 162 -15.18 13.95 27.19
C PRO A 162 -13.65 14.04 27.29
N LEU A 163 -13.12 15.24 27.48
CA LEU A 163 -11.69 15.45 27.70
C LEU A 163 -11.20 14.75 28.98
N SER A 164 -12.07 14.61 29.98
CA SER A 164 -11.79 13.86 31.22
C SER A 164 -11.58 12.36 31.00
N GLU A 165 -12.17 11.79 29.95
CA GLU A 165 -12.05 10.37 29.59
C GLU A 165 -10.97 10.14 28.51
N LYS A 166 -10.12 11.13 28.26
CA LYS A 166 -9.04 11.06 27.25
C LYS A 166 -8.09 9.89 27.54
N GLU A 167 -8.06 8.93 26.64
CA GLU A 167 -7.15 7.79 26.64
C GLU A 167 -6.44 7.66 25.28
N VAL A 168 -5.13 7.92 25.31
CA VAL A 168 -4.26 7.83 24.14
C VAL A 168 -4.18 6.38 23.66
N GLY A 169 -4.41 6.16 22.37
CA GLY A 169 -4.44 4.81 21.80
C GLY A 169 -5.84 4.21 21.70
N VAL A 170 -6.83 4.77 22.41
CA VAL A 170 -8.20 4.25 22.48
C VAL A 170 -9.21 5.23 21.85
N ASN A 171 -9.33 6.42 22.44
CA ASN A 171 -10.23 7.48 21.97
C ASN A 171 -9.48 8.79 21.65
N TYR A 172 -8.17 8.85 21.90
CA TYR A 172 -7.32 10.01 21.61
C TYR A 172 -6.11 9.61 20.75
N PRO A 173 -5.76 10.37 19.70
CA PRO A 173 -4.62 10.06 18.84
C PRO A 173 -3.26 10.21 19.58
N PRO A 174 -2.21 9.49 19.14
CA PRO A 174 -2.18 8.49 18.06
C PRO A 174 -2.76 7.13 18.47
N LEU A 175 -3.61 6.53 17.61
CA LEU A 175 -4.17 5.19 17.85
C LEU A 175 -3.24 4.04 17.44
N HIS A 176 -2.32 4.31 16.51
CA HIS A 176 -1.42 3.30 15.95
C HIS A 176 -0.15 3.96 15.41
N PRO A 177 0.93 3.20 15.13
CA PRO A 177 2.09 3.76 14.45
C PRO A 177 1.70 4.36 13.10
N TRP A 178 2.27 5.51 12.76
CA TRP A 178 1.88 6.31 11.56
C TRP A 178 0.46 6.87 11.60
N CYS A 179 -0.17 7.00 12.77
CA CYS A 179 -1.44 7.72 12.88
C CYS A 179 -1.29 9.16 12.36
N ARG A 180 -2.29 9.63 11.63
CA ARG A 180 -2.36 10.98 11.04
C ARG A 180 -3.58 11.75 11.52
N SER A 181 -4.38 11.14 12.39
CA SER A 181 -5.56 11.77 12.96
C SER A 181 -5.17 12.83 13.98
N SER A 182 -6.09 13.76 14.19
CA SER A 182 -6.02 14.81 15.18
C SER A 182 -7.35 14.88 15.92
N VAL A 183 -7.51 15.92 16.75
CA VAL A 183 -8.79 16.24 17.38
C VAL A 183 -9.22 17.66 17.03
N ALA A 184 -10.50 17.94 17.18
CA ALA A 184 -11.08 19.27 17.12
C ALA A 184 -11.85 19.54 18.42
N PRO A 185 -11.91 20.79 18.89
CA PRO A 185 -12.70 21.10 20.07
C PRO A 185 -14.19 21.09 19.72
N VAL A 186 -15.03 20.62 20.63
CA VAL A 186 -16.49 20.78 20.52
C VAL A 186 -16.84 22.08 21.23
N ILE A 187 -17.32 23.05 20.47
CA ILE A 187 -17.69 24.39 20.96
C ILE A 187 -19.13 24.66 20.56
N ASP A 188 -19.95 25.06 21.52
CA ASP A 188 -21.35 25.37 21.30
C ASP A 188 -21.54 26.53 20.32
N GLY A 189 -22.59 26.44 19.49
CA GLY A 189 -22.92 27.46 18.50
C GLY A 189 -22.13 27.39 17.19
N GLN A 190 -21.20 26.44 17.03
CA GLN A 190 -20.51 26.23 15.75
C GLN A 190 -21.41 25.49 14.74
N ASN A 191 -21.61 26.10 13.57
CA ASN A 191 -22.24 25.42 12.43
C ASN A 191 -21.20 24.67 11.58
N LEU A 192 -20.92 23.44 11.96
CA LEU A 192 -19.88 22.60 11.33
C LEU A 192 -20.19 22.28 9.87
N SER A 193 -21.47 22.20 9.50
CA SER A 193 -21.90 21.94 8.11
C SER A 193 -21.51 23.07 7.14
N GLN A 194 -21.39 24.31 7.65
CA GLN A 194 -20.95 25.47 6.87
C GLN A 194 -19.41 25.62 6.87
N MET A 195 -18.72 24.94 7.78
CA MET A 195 -17.26 24.88 7.80
C MET A 195 -16.75 23.78 6.88
N LYS A 196 -15.45 23.84 6.53
CA LYS A 196 -14.83 22.87 5.61
C LYS A 196 -13.65 22.14 6.25
N ARG A 197 -13.50 20.84 5.94
CA ARG A 197 -12.30 20.04 6.18
C ARG A 197 -11.71 19.54 4.86
N TRP A 198 -10.42 19.25 4.86
CA TRP A 198 -9.74 18.70 3.70
C TRP A 198 -10.06 17.21 3.52
N ALA A 199 -10.21 16.81 2.26
CA ALA A 199 -10.29 15.43 1.81
C ALA A 199 -9.50 15.24 0.52
N ARG A 200 -9.21 14.00 0.15
CA ARG A 200 -8.53 13.67 -1.11
C ARG A 200 -9.26 12.56 -1.82
N ASP A 201 -9.70 12.84 -3.05
CA ASP A 201 -10.34 11.86 -3.91
C ASP A 201 -9.43 10.63 -4.08
N PRO A 202 -9.89 9.41 -3.75
CA PRO A 202 -9.05 8.22 -3.80
C PRO A 202 -8.79 7.76 -5.24
N VAL A 203 -9.61 8.16 -6.22
CA VAL A 203 -9.50 7.77 -7.63
C VAL A 203 -8.64 8.75 -8.41
N THR A 204 -8.92 10.05 -8.32
CA THR A 204 -8.19 11.08 -9.07
C THR A 204 -6.93 11.55 -8.33
N GLY A 205 -6.91 11.43 -7.00
CA GLY A 205 -5.85 11.97 -6.15
C GLY A 205 -5.97 13.46 -5.89
N GLU A 206 -7.01 14.13 -6.41
CA GLU A 206 -7.23 15.56 -6.26
C GLU A 206 -7.64 15.93 -4.83
N GLU A 207 -7.21 17.10 -4.39
CA GLU A 207 -7.58 17.65 -3.09
C GLU A 207 -8.93 18.34 -3.18
N MET A 208 -9.77 18.11 -2.17
CA MET A 208 -11.11 18.69 -2.11
C MET A 208 -11.44 19.18 -0.70
N LYS A 209 -12.45 20.05 -0.62
CA LYS A 209 -13.00 20.53 0.65
C LYS A 209 -14.42 20.02 0.82
N VAL A 210 -14.68 19.38 1.95
CA VAL A 210 -15.98 18.81 2.31
C VAL A 210 -16.48 19.46 3.61
N PRO A 211 -17.79 19.38 3.94
CA PRO A 211 -18.32 19.83 5.23
C PRO A 211 -17.50 19.30 6.41
N ARG A 212 -17.32 20.11 7.46
CA ARG A 212 -16.41 19.77 8.57
C ARG A 212 -16.92 18.62 9.44
N ASP A 213 -18.23 18.44 9.50
CA ASP A 213 -18.93 17.37 10.20
C ASP A 213 -19.01 16.05 9.41
N MET A 214 -18.73 16.07 8.10
CA MET A 214 -18.70 14.86 7.27
C MET A 214 -17.70 13.85 7.85
N SER A 215 -18.22 12.67 8.22
CA SER A 215 -17.45 11.53 8.69
C SER A 215 -16.72 10.84 7.56
N TYR A 216 -15.74 10.00 7.90
CA TYR A 216 -15.04 9.17 6.92
C TYR A 216 -15.98 8.26 6.14
N LYS A 217 -17.00 7.71 6.81
CA LYS A 217 -17.96 6.80 6.19
C LYS A 217 -18.80 7.53 5.14
N GLU A 218 -19.36 8.69 5.48
CA GLU A 218 -20.14 9.52 4.55
C GLU A 218 -19.28 10.02 3.38
N TRP A 219 -18.04 10.43 3.66
CA TRP A 219 -17.09 10.80 2.62
C TRP A 219 -16.80 9.64 1.66
N LEU A 220 -16.60 8.43 2.18
CA LEU A 220 -16.36 7.24 1.35
C LEU A 220 -17.60 6.90 0.51
N GLU A 221 -18.79 6.95 1.08
CA GLU A 221 -20.06 6.74 0.37
C GLU A 221 -20.26 7.78 -0.74
N MET A 222 -19.91 9.05 -0.49
CA MET A 222 -19.92 10.10 -1.50
C MET A 222 -18.96 9.78 -2.67
N MET A 223 -17.75 9.29 -2.38
CA MET A 223 -16.80 8.87 -3.41
C MET A 223 -17.33 7.66 -4.20
N GLU A 224 -17.90 6.68 -3.53
CA GLU A 224 -18.50 5.49 -4.17
C GLU A 224 -19.67 5.87 -5.07
N GLY A 225 -20.48 6.87 -4.68
CA GLY A 225 -21.56 7.42 -5.53
C GLY A 225 -21.05 8.16 -6.77
N GLN A 226 -19.90 8.84 -6.68
CA GLN A 226 -19.32 9.60 -7.80
C GLN A 226 -18.58 8.73 -8.81
N HIS A 227 -17.81 7.74 -8.33
CA HIS A 227 -16.89 6.96 -9.18
C HIS A 227 -17.29 5.50 -9.38
N GLY A 228 -18.31 5.04 -8.66
CA GLY A 228 -18.68 3.64 -8.56
C GLY A 228 -17.90 2.92 -7.46
N LYS A 229 -18.62 2.09 -6.70
CA LYS A 229 -18.10 1.35 -5.54
C LYS A 229 -16.83 0.54 -5.85
N ASP A 230 -16.87 -0.27 -6.90
CA ASP A 230 -15.75 -1.15 -7.25
C ASP A 230 -14.47 -0.36 -7.58
N ARG A 231 -14.61 0.75 -8.31
CA ARG A 231 -13.49 1.62 -8.69
C ARG A 231 -12.84 2.28 -7.47
N VAL A 232 -13.65 2.78 -6.54
CA VAL A 232 -13.14 3.37 -5.29
C VAL A 232 -12.42 2.34 -4.45
N GLN A 233 -13.00 1.16 -4.26
CA GLN A 233 -12.39 0.08 -3.48
C GLN A 233 -11.06 -0.38 -4.08
N VAL A 234 -11.00 -0.54 -5.40
CA VAL A 234 -9.75 -0.84 -6.10
C VAL A 234 -8.72 0.27 -5.91
N SER A 235 -9.11 1.53 -6.04
CA SER A 235 -8.16 2.64 -5.88
C SER A 235 -7.62 2.75 -4.46
N VAL A 236 -8.49 2.61 -3.44
CA VAL A 236 -8.08 2.56 -2.03
C VAL A 236 -7.10 1.40 -1.78
N LYS A 237 -7.37 0.22 -2.37
CA LYS A 237 -6.48 -0.95 -2.29
C LYS A 237 -5.13 -0.66 -2.94
N ALA A 238 -5.11 -0.04 -4.12
CA ALA A 238 -3.88 0.34 -4.82
C ALA A 238 -3.07 1.38 -4.02
N ILE A 239 -3.73 2.37 -3.41
CA ILE A 239 -3.10 3.36 -2.53
C ILE A 239 -2.42 2.69 -1.34
N ARG A 240 -3.10 1.76 -0.67
CA ARG A 240 -2.57 1.02 0.49
C ARG A 240 -1.40 0.10 0.11
N ASN A 241 -1.46 -0.52 -1.07
CA ASN A 241 -0.45 -1.45 -1.55
C ASN A 241 0.69 -0.80 -2.35
N ARG A 242 0.67 0.53 -2.55
CA ARG A 242 1.63 1.26 -3.42
C ARG A 242 3.08 0.88 -3.17
N ALA A 243 3.52 0.73 -1.92
CA ALA A 243 4.90 0.37 -1.60
C ALA A 243 5.24 -1.09 -1.97
N ALA A 244 4.31 -2.03 -1.76
CA ALA A 244 4.49 -3.43 -2.14
C ALA A 244 4.46 -3.59 -3.65
N ASP A 245 3.56 -2.87 -4.31
CA ASP A 245 3.41 -2.85 -5.77
C ASP A 245 4.63 -2.24 -6.44
N LYS A 246 5.22 -1.19 -5.88
CA LYS A 246 6.48 -0.62 -6.36
C LYS A 246 7.61 -1.66 -6.35
N ARG A 247 7.78 -2.37 -5.23
CA ARG A 247 8.78 -3.46 -5.15
C ARG A 247 8.49 -4.59 -6.15
N GLN A 248 7.21 -4.89 -6.40
CA GLN A 248 6.84 -5.90 -7.38
C GLN A 248 7.14 -5.45 -8.81
N TYR A 249 6.84 -4.19 -9.13
CA TYR A 249 7.16 -3.56 -10.40
C TYR A 249 8.66 -3.60 -10.69
N GLU A 250 9.50 -3.20 -9.72
CA GLU A 250 10.97 -3.25 -9.82
C GLU A 250 11.45 -4.68 -10.09
N ARG A 251 10.97 -5.66 -9.30
CA ARG A 251 11.33 -7.08 -9.53
C ARG A 251 10.90 -7.59 -10.90
N TYR A 252 9.75 -7.16 -11.42
CA TYR A 252 9.31 -7.58 -12.75
C TYR A 252 10.19 -6.93 -13.82
N ALA A 253 10.54 -5.66 -13.65
CA ALA A 253 11.44 -4.95 -14.56
C ALA A 253 12.81 -5.64 -14.63
N ASP A 254 13.32 -6.16 -13.52
CA ASP A 254 14.58 -6.91 -13.48
C ASP A 254 14.51 -8.25 -14.23
N ILE A 255 13.34 -8.91 -14.26
CA ILE A 255 13.17 -10.23 -14.88
C ILE A 255 12.91 -10.11 -16.39
N ILE A 256 11.93 -9.28 -16.78
CA ILE A 256 11.46 -9.20 -18.17
C ILE A 256 11.94 -7.94 -18.91
N GLY A 257 12.59 -7.02 -18.21
CA GLY A 257 13.01 -5.72 -18.74
C GLY A 257 11.93 -4.65 -18.54
N ALA A 258 12.36 -3.46 -18.12
CA ALA A 258 11.46 -2.32 -17.86
C ALA A 258 10.62 -1.89 -19.09
N LYS A 259 11.11 -2.15 -20.31
CA LYS A 259 10.41 -1.84 -21.56
C LYS A 259 9.10 -2.63 -21.76
N GLU A 260 8.99 -3.80 -21.13
CA GLU A 260 7.83 -4.68 -21.22
C GLU A 260 6.73 -4.30 -20.20
N LEU A 261 7.02 -3.37 -19.30
CA LEU A 261 6.10 -2.90 -18.28
C LEU A 261 5.56 -1.50 -18.61
N PRO A 262 4.40 -1.12 -18.05
CA PRO A 262 3.93 0.26 -18.11
C PRO A 262 4.97 1.23 -17.58
N LYS A 263 5.14 2.39 -18.21
CA LYS A 263 6.14 3.40 -17.81
C LYS A 263 5.98 3.92 -16.38
N THR A 264 4.78 3.79 -15.81
CA THR A 264 4.44 4.32 -14.48
C THR A 264 3.92 3.21 -13.56
N LEU A 265 4.11 3.42 -12.26
CA LEU A 265 3.55 2.52 -11.24
C LEU A 265 2.03 2.50 -11.31
N GLU A 266 1.40 3.64 -11.59
CA GLU A 266 -0.04 3.75 -11.79
C GLU A 266 -0.51 2.84 -12.94
N GLY A 267 0.20 2.82 -14.07
CA GLY A 267 -0.09 1.91 -15.17
C GLY A 267 0.06 0.43 -14.79
N PHE A 268 1.07 0.10 -13.99
CA PHE A 268 1.24 -1.26 -13.46
C PHE A 268 0.11 -1.67 -12.50
N GLN A 269 -0.29 -0.77 -11.60
CA GLN A 269 -1.42 -0.98 -10.70
C GLN A 269 -2.74 -1.11 -11.46
N ASN A 270 -2.91 -0.36 -12.56
CA ASN A 270 -4.08 -0.50 -13.44
C ASN A 270 -4.19 -1.91 -14.00
N ILE A 271 -3.11 -2.44 -14.57
CA ILE A 271 -3.10 -3.83 -15.06
C ILE A 271 -3.43 -4.78 -13.91
N LYS A 272 -2.77 -4.63 -12.77
CA LYS A 272 -2.90 -5.54 -11.62
C LYS A 272 -4.31 -5.59 -11.02
N TYR A 273 -5.01 -4.47 -10.92
CA TYR A 273 -6.28 -4.39 -10.20
C TYR A 273 -7.51 -4.20 -11.10
N ASN A 274 -7.35 -3.72 -12.33
CA ASN A 274 -8.46 -3.46 -13.25
C ASN A 274 -8.46 -4.39 -14.47
N GLU A 275 -7.36 -5.06 -14.80
CA GLU A 275 -7.26 -5.93 -15.99
C GLU A 275 -6.88 -7.38 -15.59
N PRO A 276 -7.79 -8.18 -15.01
CA PRO A 276 -7.47 -9.48 -14.42
C PRO A 276 -6.83 -10.48 -15.39
N GLU A 277 -7.33 -10.54 -16.64
CA GLU A 277 -6.78 -11.42 -17.69
C GLU A 277 -5.36 -11.00 -18.08
N LYS A 278 -5.14 -9.70 -18.33
CA LYS A 278 -3.82 -9.18 -18.66
C LYS A 278 -2.83 -9.35 -17.49
N TRP A 279 -3.30 -9.18 -16.26
CA TRP A 279 -2.51 -9.46 -15.06
C TRP A 279 -2.16 -10.95 -14.94
N HIS A 280 -3.08 -11.84 -15.27
CA HIS A 280 -2.84 -13.28 -15.32
C HIS A 280 -1.75 -13.62 -16.33
N LEU A 281 -1.84 -13.09 -17.55
CA LEU A 281 -0.83 -13.26 -18.59
C LEU A 281 0.52 -12.65 -18.22
N LEU A 282 0.55 -11.45 -17.62
CA LEU A 282 1.80 -10.81 -17.19
C LEU A 282 2.53 -11.65 -16.12
N LYS A 283 1.79 -12.18 -15.15
CA LYS A 283 2.35 -13.13 -14.17
C LYS A 283 2.87 -14.40 -14.83
N GLY A 284 2.13 -14.93 -15.80
CA GLY A 284 2.51 -16.08 -16.62
C GLY A 284 3.85 -15.86 -17.31
N TYR A 285 3.94 -14.78 -18.10
CA TYR A 285 5.12 -14.37 -18.83
C TYR A 285 6.35 -14.19 -17.92
N VAL A 286 6.21 -13.42 -16.83
CA VAL A 286 7.28 -13.24 -15.84
C VAL A 286 7.70 -14.58 -15.23
N GLY A 287 6.75 -15.46 -14.95
CA GLY A 287 7.00 -16.82 -14.45
C GLY A 287 7.78 -17.68 -15.44
N GLY A 288 7.38 -17.68 -16.70
CA GLY A 288 8.04 -18.44 -17.78
C GLY A 288 9.46 -17.95 -18.04
N VAL A 289 9.68 -16.64 -18.10
CA VAL A 289 11.03 -16.06 -18.26
C VAL A 289 11.91 -16.39 -17.05
N ARG A 290 11.40 -16.25 -15.83
CA ARG A 290 12.14 -16.58 -14.60
C ARG A 290 12.56 -18.05 -14.53
N LYS A 291 11.71 -18.98 -15.01
CA LYS A 291 12.01 -20.42 -15.06
C LYS A 291 12.94 -20.81 -16.22
N GLY A 292 13.19 -19.90 -17.16
CA GLY A 292 13.93 -20.16 -18.40
C GLY A 292 13.11 -20.90 -19.47
N ASP A 293 11.80 -21.06 -19.26
CA ASP A 293 10.88 -21.63 -20.24
C ASP A 293 10.61 -20.65 -21.40
N LEU A 294 10.86 -19.35 -21.18
CA LEU A 294 10.75 -18.29 -22.19
C LEU A 294 11.97 -17.38 -22.19
N SER A 295 12.22 -16.73 -23.32
CA SER A 295 13.20 -15.65 -23.42
C SER A 295 12.56 -14.30 -23.10
N ALA A 296 13.26 -13.44 -22.37
CA ALA A 296 12.84 -12.03 -22.22
C ALA A 296 12.77 -11.30 -23.58
N LEU A 297 13.50 -11.77 -24.60
CA LEU A 297 13.44 -11.20 -25.95
C LEU A 297 12.14 -11.49 -26.69
N THR A 298 11.37 -12.50 -26.25
CA THR A 298 10.04 -12.80 -26.82
C THR A 298 9.11 -11.59 -26.73
N GLY A 299 9.22 -10.80 -25.65
CA GLY A 299 8.37 -9.65 -25.39
C GLY A 299 6.97 -10.03 -24.91
N PHE A 300 6.41 -9.21 -24.02
CA PHE A 300 5.07 -9.44 -23.46
C PHE A 300 3.97 -9.24 -24.51
N ALA A 301 4.15 -8.31 -25.45
CA ALA A 301 3.19 -8.09 -26.54
C ALA A 301 2.98 -9.34 -27.42
N HIS A 302 4.06 -10.03 -27.78
CA HIS A 302 3.95 -11.29 -28.53
C HIS A 302 3.34 -12.41 -27.68
N TYR A 303 3.68 -12.47 -26.38
CA TYR A 303 3.04 -13.40 -25.45
C TYR A 303 1.52 -13.22 -25.41
N GLN A 304 1.05 -11.96 -25.39
CA GLN A 304 -0.37 -11.64 -25.44
C GLN A 304 -1.00 -12.03 -26.78
N SER A 305 -0.34 -11.80 -27.91
CA SER A 305 -0.89 -12.16 -29.23
C SER A 305 -1.10 -13.66 -29.38
N VAL A 306 -0.18 -14.49 -28.85
CA VAL A 306 -0.33 -15.95 -28.88
C VAL A 306 -1.47 -16.40 -27.96
N ALA A 307 -1.60 -15.80 -26.77
CA ALA A 307 -2.72 -16.08 -25.88
C ALA A 307 -4.08 -15.70 -26.49
N GLU A 308 -4.13 -14.60 -27.23
CA GLU A 308 -5.31 -14.17 -27.98
C GLU A 308 -5.64 -15.15 -29.12
N GLU A 309 -4.65 -15.59 -29.89
CA GLU A 309 -4.83 -16.61 -30.94
C GLU A 309 -5.40 -17.92 -30.35
N VAL A 310 -4.88 -18.38 -29.21
CA VAL A 310 -5.42 -19.55 -28.49
C VAL A 310 -6.86 -19.31 -28.06
N THR A 311 -7.18 -18.13 -27.55
CA THR A 311 -8.54 -17.79 -27.12
C THR A 311 -9.51 -17.85 -28.30
N GLN A 312 -9.12 -17.32 -29.45
CA GLN A 312 -9.97 -17.26 -30.64
C GLN A 312 -10.15 -18.61 -31.34
N THR A 313 -9.14 -19.48 -31.29
CA THR A 313 -9.11 -20.73 -32.08
C THR A 313 -9.45 -21.98 -31.28
N LEU A 314 -9.03 -22.05 -30.01
CA LEU A 314 -9.13 -23.26 -29.20
C LEU A 314 -10.21 -23.15 -28.13
N VAL A 315 -10.41 -21.99 -27.51
CA VAL A 315 -11.43 -21.84 -26.46
C VAL A 315 -12.82 -21.88 -27.09
N GLY A 316 -13.70 -22.75 -26.56
CA GLY A 316 -15.01 -23.09 -27.11
C GLY A 316 -14.99 -24.24 -28.13
N ALA A 317 -13.82 -24.70 -28.57
CA ALA A 317 -13.73 -25.88 -29.43
C ALA A 317 -14.02 -27.16 -28.64
N VAL A 318 -14.56 -28.17 -29.34
CA VAL A 318 -14.86 -29.49 -28.77
C VAL A 318 -13.80 -30.49 -29.28
N THR A 319 -13.22 -31.25 -28.37
CA THR A 319 -12.24 -32.30 -28.70
C THR A 319 -12.90 -33.48 -29.40
N SER A 320 -12.12 -34.34 -30.03
CA SER A 320 -12.63 -35.51 -30.78
C SER A 320 -13.46 -36.49 -29.94
N ASP A 321 -13.27 -36.48 -28.62
CA ASP A 321 -13.96 -37.31 -27.62
C ASP A 321 -15.03 -36.52 -26.83
N GLY A 322 -15.37 -35.31 -27.27
CA GLY A 322 -16.53 -34.56 -26.78
C GLY A 322 -16.29 -33.62 -25.60
N LEU A 323 -15.04 -33.34 -25.21
CA LEU A 323 -14.73 -32.38 -24.14
C LEU A 323 -14.66 -30.96 -24.69
N GLU A 324 -15.30 -30.02 -23.99
CA GLU A 324 -15.23 -28.59 -24.32
C GLU A 324 -13.97 -27.95 -23.71
N ILE A 325 -13.26 -27.17 -24.53
CA ILE A 325 -12.10 -26.39 -24.08
C ILE A 325 -12.60 -25.05 -23.51
N LYS A 326 -12.46 -24.87 -22.20
CA LYS A 326 -12.96 -23.68 -21.46
C LYS A 326 -11.90 -22.61 -21.25
N GLY A 327 -10.63 -22.92 -21.52
CA GLY A 327 -9.52 -21.98 -21.31
C GLY A 327 -8.16 -22.66 -21.36
N PHE A 328 -7.13 -21.94 -20.93
CA PHE A 328 -5.75 -22.43 -20.93
C PHE A 328 -4.95 -21.90 -19.74
N GLU A 329 -3.96 -22.68 -19.31
CA GLU A 329 -2.94 -22.25 -18.37
C GLU A 329 -1.86 -21.43 -19.07
N THR A 330 -1.22 -20.49 -18.36
CA THR A 330 -0.12 -19.68 -18.95
C THR A 330 1.04 -20.56 -19.43
N HIS A 331 1.27 -21.69 -18.75
CA HIS A 331 2.26 -22.68 -19.17
C HIS A 331 1.99 -23.26 -20.56
N PHE A 332 0.72 -23.33 -20.99
CA PHE A 332 0.37 -23.74 -22.35
C PHE A 332 0.88 -22.72 -23.38
N VAL A 333 0.73 -21.43 -23.11
CA VAL A 333 1.26 -20.36 -23.97
C VAL A 333 2.79 -20.40 -24.04
N ASP A 334 3.44 -20.62 -22.88
CA ASP A 334 4.91 -20.79 -22.81
C ASP A 334 5.37 -21.92 -23.76
N ARG A 335 4.60 -23.02 -23.82
CA ARG A 335 4.89 -24.18 -24.66
C ARG A 335 4.63 -23.97 -26.15
N LEU A 336 3.65 -23.15 -26.51
CA LEU A 336 3.39 -22.80 -27.90
C LEU A 336 4.52 -21.94 -28.48
N ILE A 337 5.04 -21.00 -27.70
CA ILE A 337 6.15 -20.13 -28.12
C ILE A 337 7.47 -20.93 -28.16
N GLY A 338 7.74 -21.72 -27.12
CA GLY A 338 9.00 -22.44 -26.97
C GLY A 338 10.15 -21.56 -26.47
N SER A 339 11.35 -22.13 -26.41
CA SER A 339 12.54 -21.49 -25.82
C SER A 339 13.76 -21.67 -26.70
N TYR A 340 14.32 -20.55 -27.17
CA TYR A 340 15.62 -20.52 -27.85
C TYR A 340 16.76 -20.97 -26.91
N GLY A 341 16.70 -20.61 -25.63
CA GLY A 341 17.74 -20.95 -24.66
C GLY A 341 17.79 -22.43 -24.29
N GLN A 342 16.62 -23.07 -24.17
CA GLN A 342 16.52 -24.50 -23.84
C GLN A 342 16.39 -25.40 -25.07
N LYS A 343 16.57 -24.87 -26.29
CA LYS A 343 16.39 -25.57 -27.57
C LYS A 343 15.07 -26.35 -27.63
N ARG A 344 13.99 -25.74 -27.17
CA ARG A 344 12.65 -26.32 -27.26
C ARG A 344 11.92 -25.62 -28.39
N GLU A 345 11.60 -26.38 -29.43
CA GLU A 345 10.73 -25.92 -30.51
C GLU A 345 9.31 -25.69 -29.97
N GLY A 346 8.73 -24.55 -30.36
CA GLY A 346 7.34 -24.22 -30.07
C GLY A 346 6.37 -25.08 -30.87
N VAL A 347 5.08 -24.93 -30.59
CA VAL A 347 3.99 -25.61 -31.28
C VAL A 347 3.06 -24.54 -31.84
N SER A 348 2.70 -24.62 -33.13
CA SER A 348 1.73 -23.70 -33.70
C SER A 348 0.34 -23.94 -33.12
N VAL A 349 -0.47 -22.89 -33.00
CA VAL A 349 -1.84 -22.99 -32.47
C VAL A 349 -2.70 -23.92 -33.34
N ASN A 350 -2.51 -23.87 -34.66
CA ASN A 350 -3.16 -24.79 -35.60
C ASN A 350 -2.75 -26.25 -35.41
N ASP A 351 -1.48 -26.54 -35.14
CA ASP A 351 -1.04 -27.92 -34.84
C ASP A 351 -1.65 -28.40 -33.51
N ALA A 352 -1.77 -27.51 -32.52
CA ALA A 352 -2.46 -27.82 -31.27
C ALA A 352 -3.96 -28.10 -31.49
N LEU A 353 -4.64 -27.32 -32.33
CA LEU A 353 -6.04 -27.55 -32.72
C LEU A 353 -6.21 -28.88 -33.45
N ASN A 354 -5.32 -29.19 -34.39
CA ASN A 354 -5.33 -30.47 -35.09
C ASN A 354 -5.13 -31.65 -34.13
N ALA A 355 -4.25 -31.50 -33.12
CA ALA A 355 -4.03 -32.54 -32.13
C ALA A 355 -5.29 -32.85 -31.32
N VAL A 356 -6.06 -31.85 -30.90
CA VAL A 356 -7.28 -32.05 -30.09
C VAL A 356 -8.51 -32.45 -30.91
N SER A 357 -8.58 -32.06 -32.18
CA SER A 357 -9.72 -32.36 -33.07
C SER A 357 -9.57 -33.66 -33.86
N LYS A 358 -8.34 -34.03 -34.23
CA LYS A 358 -8.01 -35.25 -35.01
C LYS A 358 -6.77 -35.95 -34.45
N PRO A 359 -6.81 -36.42 -33.19
CA PRO A 359 -5.70 -37.15 -32.61
C PRO A 359 -5.50 -38.51 -33.29
N SER A 360 -4.24 -38.92 -33.38
CA SER A 360 -3.86 -40.31 -33.70
C SER A 360 -4.06 -41.25 -32.51
N GLU A 361 -3.93 -40.73 -31.29
CA GLU A 361 -4.08 -41.48 -30.04
C GLU A 361 -4.53 -40.52 -28.93
N ILE A 362 -5.44 -41.00 -28.07
CA ILE A 362 -5.85 -40.31 -26.84
C ILE A 362 -5.39 -41.15 -25.66
N ARG A 363 -4.73 -40.52 -24.68
CA ARG A 363 -4.29 -41.18 -23.45
C ARG A 363 -4.80 -40.44 -22.23
N ASP A 364 -5.41 -41.15 -21.31
CA ASP A 364 -5.64 -40.64 -19.97
C ASP A 364 -4.30 -40.54 -19.22
N THR A 365 -4.05 -39.38 -18.65
CA THR A 365 -2.83 -39.04 -17.92
C THR A 365 -3.19 -38.30 -16.63
N SER A 366 -2.18 -38.02 -15.81
CA SER A 366 -2.32 -37.13 -14.67
C SER A 366 -1.29 -36.02 -14.77
N HIS A 367 -1.73 -34.78 -14.58
CA HIS A 367 -0.84 -33.62 -14.51
C HIS A 367 -1.07 -32.89 -13.19
N GLY A 368 -0.03 -32.80 -12.35
CA GLY A 368 -0.15 -32.19 -11.02
C GLY A 368 -1.11 -32.93 -10.07
N GLY A 369 -1.34 -34.24 -10.29
CA GLY A 369 -2.28 -35.04 -9.50
C GLY A 369 -3.74 -34.95 -9.96
N LEU A 370 -4.05 -34.12 -10.97
CA LEU A 370 -5.39 -33.99 -11.53
C LEU A 370 -5.55 -34.87 -12.79
N PRO A 371 -6.74 -35.43 -13.03
CA PRO A 371 -7.01 -36.20 -14.23
C PRO A 371 -6.91 -35.31 -15.48
N SER A 372 -6.23 -35.81 -16.50
CA SER A 372 -5.95 -35.11 -17.74
C SER A 372 -6.03 -36.07 -18.92
N ARG A 373 -6.22 -35.53 -20.12
CA ARG A 373 -6.15 -36.27 -21.39
C ARG A 373 -5.09 -35.68 -22.27
N THR A 374 -4.21 -36.54 -22.78
CA THR A 374 -3.19 -36.17 -23.76
C THR A 374 -3.62 -36.65 -25.14
N TYR A 375 -3.83 -35.70 -26.04
CA TYR A 375 -4.15 -35.90 -27.44
C TYR A 375 -2.87 -35.87 -28.26
N LYS A 376 -2.55 -36.96 -28.94
CA LYS A 376 -1.36 -37.06 -29.78
C LYS A 376 -1.72 -36.81 -31.23
N GLY A 377 -1.41 -35.62 -31.71
CA GLY A 377 -1.50 -35.25 -33.12
C GLY A 377 -0.23 -35.60 -33.91
N PHE A 378 -0.28 -35.31 -35.20
CA PHE A 378 0.84 -35.56 -36.11
C PHE A 378 2.06 -34.66 -35.82
N ASN A 379 1.83 -33.37 -35.57
CA ASN A 379 2.88 -32.37 -35.30
C ASN A 379 2.97 -31.97 -33.82
N ALA A 380 1.95 -32.23 -33.01
CA ALA A 380 1.86 -31.77 -31.63
C ALA A 380 1.15 -32.77 -30.72
N ASN A 381 1.55 -32.80 -29.45
CA ASN A 381 0.85 -33.47 -28.36
C ASN A 381 0.29 -32.40 -27.42
N VAL A 382 -1.01 -32.42 -27.17
CA VAL A 382 -1.71 -31.43 -26.33
C VAL A 382 -2.33 -32.14 -25.13
N THR A 383 -2.20 -31.55 -23.95
CA THR A 383 -2.81 -32.07 -22.71
C THR A 383 -3.87 -31.12 -22.21
N LEU A 384 -5.06 -31.66 -21.96
CA LEU A 384 -6.24 -30.99 -21.43
C LEU A 384 -6.56 -31.57 -20.06
N ASN A 385 -6.88 -30.73 -19.08
CA ASN A 385 -7.44 -31.19 -17.81
C ASN A 385 -8.91 -31.57 -18.03
N SER A 386 -9.29 -32.81 -17.75
CA SER A 386 -10.61 -33.36 -18.10
C SER A 386 -11.75 -32.86 -17.20
N GLU A 387 -11.45 -32.36 -15.99
CA GLU A 387 -12.46 -31.81 -15.07
C GLU A 387 -12.73 -30.33 -15.34
N THR A 388 -11.67 -29.55 -15.51
CA THR A 388 -11.76 -28.09 -15.67
C THR A 388 -11.92 -27.66 -17.13
N GLY A 389 -11.60 -28.53 -18.10
CA GLY A 389 -11.60 -28.21 -19.52
C GLY A 389 -10.49 -27.24 -19.93
N ARG A 390 -9.41 -27.13 -19.14
CA ARG A 390 -8.31 -26.18 -19.39
C ARG A 390 -7.12 -26.85 -20.06
N LEU A 391 -6.59 -26.21 -21.10
CA LEU A 391 -5.36 -26.64 -21.78
C LEU A 391 -4.15 -26.40 -20.87
N VAL A 392 -3.34 -27.44 -20.65
CA VAL A 392 -2.27 -27.43 -19.65
C VAL A 392 -0.89 -27.40 -20.30
N GLN A 393 -0.68 -28.22 -21.33
CA GLN A 393 0.63 -28.41 -21.94
C GLN A 393 0.52 -28.69 -23.43
N ALA A 394 1.46 -28.16 -24.20
CA ALA A 394 1.70 -28.53 -25.60
C ALA A 394 3.16 -29.01 -25.74
N ASN A 395 3.43 -29.99 -26.59
CA ASN A 395 4.79 -30.34 -26.98
C ASN A 395 4.82 -30.74 -28.46
N PRO A 396 5.90 -30.48 -29.19
CA PRO A 396 6.06 -31.01 -30.54
C PRO A 396 6.01 -32.54 -30.53
N ALA A 397 5.39 -33.14 -31.55
CA ALA A 397 5.46 -34.57 -31.75
C ALA A 397 6.86 -34.94 -32.23
N ARG A 398 7.56 -35.82 -31.50
CA ARG A 398 8.86 -36.34 -31.97
C ARG A 398 8.62 -37.17 -33.22
N ARG A 399 9.11 -36.71 -34.39
CA ARG A 399 9.28 -37.58 -35.55
C ARG A 399 10.15 -38.76 -35.14
N LYS A 400 9.66 -39.99 -35.30
CA LYS A 400 10.56 -41.15 -35.35
C LYS A 400 11.55 -40.84 -36.48
N LYS A 401 12.84 -40.76 -36.17
CA LYS A 401 13.88 -40.80 -37.21
C LYS A 401 13.69 -42.12 -37.94
N THR A 402 13.10 -42.07 -39.13
CA THR A 402 13.12 -43.16 -40.11
C THR A 402 14.52 -43.38 -40.60
#